data_AF-F4NUZ7-F1
#
_entry.id   AF-F4NUZ7-F1
#
_cell.length_a   1.000
_cell.length_b   1.000
_cell.length_c   1.000
_cell.angle_alpha   90.00
_cell.angle_beta   90.00
_cell.angle_gamma   90.00
#
_symmetry.space_group_name_H-M   'P 1'
#
loop_
_entity.id
_entity.type
_entity.pdbx_description
1 polymer ?
#
loop_
_entity_poly.entity_id
_entity_poly.type
_entity_poly.pdbx_seq_one_letter_code
_entity_poly.pdbx_strand_id
1 'polypeptide(L)'
;MAVNQHLQEQKSSKKYLKGLKAELDDEPEDIDAILEQFRKAQDDESKITEEADCAPPSRRANASFTANPLDPSELLLFGGEYYDGQKVYMYNDLYKFDTEKSTWKRITSSNSPGPRSSHQTVITPAGRLFLWGGEFVSPNETNFFHYKDFWTMDLKTNAWEKLELRGQPPPRSGHRMAIWKHLIVLFGGFFDNYTDSRYYDDLWVFDTLEYKWTKLDLPEPRPTARSGFQMLTYKDMIYIFGGYYKTFVKGKKPVGTVYSDVWVLKMSLQLDAIRWERRKRPGGICPSLRSGCTMTVHKGRGILFGGVSDVQESEETLESIFHKDIFQYNIDSNKWFPLTFRAIKQHKKKKVQNKKVEDSKQSKECDLDDANNSCESGEDNTQEHESDAKVKVEPIGPTERFNAMLAVSKNNLYVFGGIVEQSSKEFTICDLWTLNLEKLNGWSAVFTDETRGSQWLGIDSDVEDENNSEDESEDNSDDETNSGLADDQTDEPNASALKEKKTQPSGDKEELGIALVSAEFAVKAHINVSDTEAEVGV
;
A
#
# COMPACT_ATOMS: atom_id res chain seq x y z
N MET A 1 33.28 39.08 -2.56
CA MET A 1 33.33 38.71 -1.12
C MET A 1 32.14 37.86 -0.68
N ALA A 2 30.90 38.12 -1.13
CA ALA A 2 29.72 37.31 -0.76
C ALA A 2 29.72 35.85 -1.28
N VAL A 3 30.32 35.57 -2.44
CA VAL A 3 30.36 34.22 -3.04
C VAL A 3 31.26 33.25 -2.24
N ASN A 4 32.39 33.73 -1.70
CA ASN A 4 33.29 32.90 -0.89
C ASN A 4 32.73 32.58 0.50
N GLN A 5 31.85 33.44 1.02
CA GLN A 5 31.20 33.22 2.31
C GLN A 5 30.14 32.11 2.20
N HIS A 6 29.40 32.08 1.09
CA HIS A 6 28.42 31.03 0.81
C HIS A 6 29.08 29.66 0.56
N LEU A 7 30.23 29.62 -0.13
CA LEU A 7 31.02 28.39 -0.32
C LEU A 7 31.63 27.86 0.99
N GLN A 8 32.00 28.74 1.93
CA GLN A 8 32.47 28.34 3.25
C GLN A 8 31.33 27.82 4.15
N GLU A 9 30.13 28.42 4.06
CA GLU A 9 28.92 27.94 4.74
C GLU A 9 28.42 26.59 4.19
N GLN A 10 28.53 26.37 2.88
CA GLN A 10 28.21 25.08 2.27
C GLN A 10 29.23 23.99 2.64
N LYS A 11 30.53 24.33 2.73
CA LYS A 11 31.58 23.39 3.18
C LYS A 11 31.49 23.08 4.67
N SER A 12 31.13 24.06 5.52
CA SER A 12 30.90 23.82 6.95
C SER A 12 29.63 23.01 7.19
N SER A 13 28.57 23.24 6.41
CA SER A 13 27.33 22.45 6.44
C SER A 13 27.53 21.03 5.94
N LYS A 14 28.29 20.81 4.85
CA LYS A 14 28.67 19.46 4.39
C LYS A 14 29.54 18.71 5.42
N LYS A 15 30.43 19.40 6.14
CA LYS A 15 31.25 18.80 7.20
C LYS A 15 30.43 18.49 8.47
N TYR A 16 29.43 19.32 8.78
CA TYR A 16 28.45 19.09 9.84
C TYR A 16 27.53 17.90 9.50
N LEU A 17 27.04 17.81 8.26
CA LEU A 17 26.22 16.70 7.76
C LEU A 17 27.00 15.37 7.69
N LYS A 18 28.30 15.43 7.34
CA LYS A 18 29.17 14.25 7.38
C LYS A 18 29.49 13.82 8.83
N GLY A 19 29.49 14.77 9.77
CA GLY A 19 29.54 14.49 11.21
C GLY A 19 28.24 13.88 11.74
N LEU A 20 27.08 14.38 11.31
CA LEU A 20 25.77 13.84 11.71
C LEU A 20 25.52 12.45 11.12
N LYS A 21 25.95 12.21 9.87
CA LYS A 21 25.88 10.88 9.22
C LYS A 21 26.82 9.86 9.90
N ALA A 22 27.95 10.32 10.44
CA ALA A 22 28.86 9.49 11.24
C ALA A 22 28.39 9.30 12.70
N GLU A 23 27.46 10.12 13.21
CA GLU A 23 26.78 9.91 14.50
C GLU A 23 25.53 9.01 14.39
N LEU A 24 25.05 8.77 13.16
CA LEU A 24 23.86 7.96 12.85
C LEU A 24 24.21 6.52 12.39
N ASP A 25 25.49 6.16 12.36
CA ASP A 25 25.92 4.80 12.08
C ASP A 25 25.98 3.94 13.36
N ASP A 26 25.31 2.79 13.27
CA ASP A 26 25.70 1.48 13.82
C ASP A 26 25.29 1.04 15.24
N GLU A 27 24.04 1.31 15.66
CA GLU A 27 23.36 0.32 16.51
C GLU A 27 21.99 -0.02 15.91
N PRO A 28 21.71 -1.29 15.56
CA PRO A 28 20.38 -1.68 15.12
C PRO A 28 19.39 -1.34 16.23
N GLU A 29 18.35 -0.55 15.90
CA GLU A 29 17.32 -0.20 16.86
C GLU A 29 16.70 -1.48 17.45
N ASP A 30 16.86 -1.67 18.76
CA ASP A 30 16.34 -2.82 19.48
C ASP A 30 14.80 -2.76 19.47
N ILE A 31 14.19 -3.48 18.53
CA ILE A 31 12.73 -3.57 18.40
C ILE A 31 12.10 -4.06 19.70
N ASP A 32 12.72 -5.00 20.41
CA ASP A 32 12.15 -5.53 21.64
C ASP A 32 12.09 -4.43 22.70
N ALA A 33 13.12 -3.59 22.80
CA ALA A 33 13.10 -2.42 23.68
C ALA A 33 12.04 -1.38 23.26
N ILE A 34 11.88 -1.12 21.96
CA ILE A 34 10.86 -0.18 21.45
C ILE A 34 9.45 -0.70 21.75
N LEU A 35 9.15 -1.96 21.43
CA LEU A 35 7.85 -2.57 21.69
C LEU A 35 7.55 -2.62 23.19
N GLU A 36 8.56 -2.83 24.03
CA GLU A 36 8.41 -2.80 25.49
C GLU A 36 8.14 -1.38 26.02
N GLN A 37 8.71 -0.34 25.42
CA GLN A 37 8.37 1.05 25.74
C GLN A 37 6.91 1.36 25.40
N PHE A 38 6.41 0.88 24.25
CA PHE A 38 4.99 1.01 23.89
C PHE A 38 4.08 0.32 24.91
N ARG A 39 4.43 -0.88 25.36
CA ARG A 39 3.67 -1.59 26.40
C ARG A 39 3.62 -0.82 27.71
N LYS A 40 4.77 -0.31 28.17
CA LYS A 40 4.85 0.49 29.41
C LYS A 40 4.01 1.77 29.33
N ALA A 41 4.04 2.46 28.19
CA ALA A 41 3.22 3.65 27.98
C ALA A 41 1.72 3.34 27.99
N GLN A 42 1.31 2.15 27.55
CA GLN A 42 -0.08 1.68 27.58
C GLN A 42 -0.54 1.23 28.98
N ASP A 43 0.35 0.63 29.79
CA ASP A 43 0.03 0.21 31.16
C ASP A 43 -0.36 1.38 32.07
N ASP A 44 0.17 2.58 31.79
CA ASP A 44 -0.19 3.81 32.51
C ASP A 44 -1.64 4.27 32.22
N GLU A 45 -2.25 3.81 31.12
CA GLU A 45 -3.62 4.15 30.73
C GLU A 45 -4.63 3.22 31.39
N SER A 46 -4.94 3.38 32.68
CA SER A 46 -5.76 2.42 33.43
C SER A 46 -7.22 2.17 32.98
N LYS A 47 -7.80 2.95 32.05
CA LYS A 47 -9.22 2.83 31.65
C LYS A 47 -9.44 3.06 30.16
N ILE A 48 -10.41 2.33 29.60
CA ILE A 48 -10.92 2.59 28.26
C ILE A 48 -11.55 3.99 28.25
N THR A 49 -11.12 4.83 27.32
CA THR A 49 -11.66 6.18 27.12
C THR A 49 -12.14 6.36 25.69
N GLU A 50 -13.16 7.20 25.54
CA GLU A 50 -13.70 7.57 24.24
C GLU A 50 -13.58 9.09 24.09
N GLU A 51 -12.74 9.53 23.16
CA GLU A 51 -12.64 10.92 22.76
C GLU A 51 -13.58 11.15 21.59
N ALA A 52 -14.76 11.68 21.89
CA ALA A 52 -15.75 12.01 20.88
C ALA A 52 -15.35 13.26 20.09
N ASP A 53 -15.71 13.27 18.80
CA ASP A 53 -15.47 14.38 17.87
C ASP A 53 -13.99 14.82 17.82
N CYS A 54 -13.09 13.82 17.88
CA CYS A 54 -11.65 14.03 17.79
C CYS A 54 -11.23 14.43 16.36
N ALA A 55 -9.97 14.86 16.21
CA ALA A 55 -9.40 15.09 14.89
C ALA A 55 -9.42 13.80 14.04
N PRO A 56 -9.53 13.92 12.70
CA PRO A 56 -9.38 12.78 11.80
C PRO A 56 -8.05 12.05 12.01
N PRO A 57 -8.00 10.74 11.75
CA PRO A 57 -6.76 9.97 11.81
C PRO A 57 -5.69 10.56 10.89
N SER A 58 -4.44 10.52 11.35
CA SER A 58 -3.28 10.92 10.55
C SER A 58 -3.12 10.09 9.27
N ARG A 59 -2.25 10.56 8.38
CA ARG A 59 -1.77 9.86 7.17
C ARG A 59 -1.50 8.40 7.51
N ARG A 60 -2.08 7.47 6.75
CA ARG A 60 -1.75 6.06 6.89
C ARG A 60 -2.12 5.20 5.68
N ALA A 61 -1.39 4.11 5.55
CA ALA A 61 -1.70 2.99 4.68
C ALA A 61 -1.64 1.68 5.47
N ASN A 62 -2.03 0.56 4.83
CA ASN A 62 -1.90 -0.78 5.39
C ASN A 62 -2.59 -0.99 6.75
N ALA A 63 -3.64 -0.20 7.05
CA ALA A 63 -4.49 -0.36 8.22
C ALA A 63 -5.70 -1.26 7.92
N SER A 64 -6.43 -1.65 8.96
CA SER A 64 -7.76 -2.26 8.79
C SER A 64 -8.84 -1.20 8.79
N PHE A 65 -9.67 -1.16 7.75
CA PHE A 65 -10.87 -0.31 7.68
C PHE A 65 -12.10 -1.16 7.39
N THR A 66 -13.01 -1.27 8.36
CA THR A 66 -14.11 -2.25 8.32
C THR A 66 -15.42 -1.62 8.77
N ALA A 67 -16.54 -2.09 8.22
CA ALA A 67 -17.86 -1.64 8.66
C ALA A 67 -18.27 -2.33 9.97
N ASN A 68 -18.92 -1.60 10.88
CA ASN A 68 -19.47 -2.18 12.09
C ASN A 68 -20.77 -2.98 11.75
N PRO A 69 -20.82 -4.30 12.00
CA PRO A 69 -22.04 -5.07 11.75
C PRO A 69 -23.17 -4.76 12.76
N LEU A 70 -22.87 -4.18 13.92
CA LEU A 70 -23.86 -3.77 14.91
C LEU A 70 -24.49 -2.41 14.59
N ASP A 71 -23.74 -1.53 13.95
CA ASP A 71 -24.18 -0.18 13.57
C ASP A 71 -23.76 0.14 12.13
N PRO A 72 -24.68 0.12 11.15
CA PRO A 72 -24.37 0.45 9.77
C PRO A 72 -24.05 1.94 9.55
N SER A 73 -24.08 2.78 10.59
CA SER A 73 -23.59 4.15 10.53
C SER A 73 -22.10 4.24 10.84
N GLU A 74 -21.48 3.17 11.34
CA GLU A 74 -20.15 3.24 11.94
C GLU A 74 -19.11 2.42 11.15
N LEU A 75 -17.94 3.01 10.92
CA LEU A 75 -16.77 2.34 10.36
C LEU A 75 -15.65 2.33 11.41
N LEU A 76 -14.87 1.25 11.45
CA LEU A 76 -13.72 1.10 12.34
C LEU A 76 -12.43 1.19 11.54
N LEU A 77 -11.45 1.94 12.06
CA LEU A 77 -10.10 2.03 11.54
C LEU A 77 -9.12 1.64 12.65
N PHE A 78 -8.22 0.69 12.39
CA PHE A 78 -7.21 0.27 13.36
C PHE A 78 -5.83 0.14 12.71
N GLY A 79 -4.82 0.71 13.38
CA GLY A 79 -3.40 0.57 13.04
C GLY A 79 -3.01 1.24 11.72
N GLY A 80 -2.04 0.62 11.03
CA GLY A 80 -1.43 1.12 9.80
C GLY A 80 -0.06 1.76 10.03
N GLU A 81 0.49 2.32 8.96
CA GLU A 81 1.80 2.95 8.96
C GLU A 81 1.82 4.27 8.18
N TYR A 82 2.80 5.11 8.49
CA TYR A 82 3.09 6.37 7.83
C TYR A 82 4.60 6.50 7.60
N TYR A 83 5.00 6.85 6.38
CA TYR A 83 6.38 7.20 6.06
C TYR A 83 6.47 8.68 5.68
N ASP A 84 7.39 9.42 6.33
CA ASP A 84 7.61 10.85 6.11
C ASP A 84 8.80 11.18 5.18
N GLY A 85 9.42 10.15 4.60
CA GLY A 85 10.63 10.29 3.78
C GLY A 85 11.94 10.09 4.54
N GLN A 86 11.89 9.95 5.86
CA GLN A 86 13.03 9.57 6.70
C GLN A 86 12.70 8.43 7.65
N LYS A 87 11.49 8.44 8.24
CA LYS A 87 11.07 7.51 9.27
C LYS A 87 9.70 6.92 9.02
N VAL A 88 9.54 5.68 9.47
CA VAL A 88 8.26 4.98 9.54
C VAL A 88 7.64 5.15 10.93
N TYR A 89 6.37 5.47 10.96
CA TYR A 89 5.54 5.55 12.15
C TYR A 89 4.48 4.47 12.07
N MET A 90 4.45 3.59 13.07
CA MET A 90 3.49 2.49 13.17
C MET A 90 2.40 2.85 14.17
N TYR A 91 1.15 2.59 13.83
CA TYR A 91 -0.01 2.96 14.67
C TYR A 91 -0.66 1.74 15.34
N ASN A 92 -1.24 1.97 16.52
CA ASN A 92 -2.07 1.03 17.28
C ASN A 92 -3.42 1.63 17.73
N ASP A 93 -3.73 2.83 17.25
CA ASP A 93 -4.94 3.57 17.61
C ASP A 93 -6.19 2.94 16.97
N LEU A 94 -7.31 3.03 17.68
CA LEU A 94 -8.62 2.61 17.20
C LEU A 94 -9.51 3.84 17.01
N TYR A 95 -10.04 3.99 15.80
CA TYR A 95 -10.99 5.04 15.47
C TYR A 95 -12.34 4.44 15.05
N LYS A 96 -13.41 5.14 15.42
CA LYS A 96 -14.77 4.90 14.95
C LYS A 96 -15.26 6.13 14.19
N PHE A 97 -15.69 5.95 12.96
CA PHE A 97 -16.21 7.01 12.10
C PHE A 97 -17.73 6.93 12.00
N ASP A 98 -18.43 7.99 12.38
CA ASP A 98 -19.87 8.15 12.21
C ASP A 98 -20.15 8.70 10.80
N THR A 99 -20.71 7.87 9.93
CA THR A 99 -21.02 8.19 8.53
C THR A 99 -22.19 9.17 8.34
N GLU A 100 -23.01 9.39 9.37
CA GLU A 100 -24.15 10.32 9.31
C GLU A 100 -23.74 11.72 9.75
N LYS A 101 -22.88 11.82 10.78
CA LYS A 101 -22.35 13.09 11.28
C LYS A 101 -21.04 13.50 10.61
N SER A 102 -20.37 12.57 9.95
CA SER A 102 -19.01 12.74 9.43
C SER A 102 -18.00 13.12 10.53
N THR A 103 -18.12 12.52 11.72
CA THR A 103 -17.20 12.77 12.84
C THR A 103 -16.47 11.50 13.26
N TRP A 104 -15.28 11.69 13.83
CA TRP A 104 -14.42 10.63 14.33
C TRP A 104 -14.50 10.55 15.85
N LYS A 105 -14.38 9.34 16.37
CA LYS A 105 -14.16 9.07 17.78
C LYS A 105 -12.90 8.23 17.93
N ARG A 106 -12.02 8.62 18.83
CA ARG A 106 -10.83 7.83 19.18
C ARG A 106 -11.12 7.00 20.42
N ILE A 107 -10.80 5.72 20.35
CA ILE A 107 -10.96 4.76 21.43
C ILE A 107 -9.58 4.39 21.93
N THR A 108 -9.33 4.68 23.19
CA THR A 108 -8.08 4.33 23.86
C THR A 108 -8.34 3.18 24.82
N SER A 109 -7.42 2.23 24.90
CA SER A 109 -7.55 1.04 25.73
C SER A 109 -6.20 0.61 26.27
N SER A 110 -6.14 0.40 27.59
CA SER A 110 -4.96 -0.03 28.34
C SER A 110 -4.30 -1.31 27.78
N ASN A 111 -5.10 -2.21 27.22
CA ASN A 111 -4.68 -3.53 26.73
C ASN A 111 -4.83 -3.64 25.20
N SER A 112 -4.60 -2.54 24.48
CA SER A 112 -4.68 -2.56 23.01
C SER A 112 -3.53 -3.36 22.39
N PRO A 113 -3.72 -4.01 21.22
CA PRO A 113 -2.63 -4.64 20.50
C PRO A 113 -1.52 -3.62 20.18
N GLY A 114 -0.25 -4.05 20.19
CA GLY A 114 0.88 -3.18 19.82
C GLY A 114 0.81 -2.63 18.38
N PRO A 115 1.58 -1.58 18.06
CA PRO A 115 1.54 -0.90 16.77
C PRO A 115 1.89 -1.82 15.61
N ARG A 116 1.08 -1.76 14.55
CA ARG A 116 1.15 -2.72 13.44
C ARG A 116 0.49 -2.23 12.16
N SER A 117 1.08 -2.62 11.03
CA SER A 117 0.48 -2.52 9.70
C SER A 117 0.33 -3.91 9.08
N SER A 118 -0.35 -4.00 7.93
CA SER A 118 -0.49 -5.23 7.13
C SER A 118 -1.08 -6.42 7.90
N HIS A 119 -1.75 -6.13 9.02
CA HIS A 119 -2.54 -7.04 9.83
C HIS A 119 -3.94 -7.19 9.21
N GLN A 120 -4.74 -8.07 9.77
CA GLN A 120 -6.13 -8.23 9.33
C GLN A 120 -7.08 -8.24 10.52
N THR A 121 -8.24 -7.63 10.31
CA THR A 121 -9.37 -7.71 11.23
C THR A 121 -10.59 -8.30 10.55
N VAL A 122 -11.36 -9.08 11.30
CA VAL A 122 -12.69 -9.55 10.90
C VAL A 122 -13.65 -9.38 12.06
N ILE A 123 -14.91 -9.06 11.76
CA ILE A 123 -15.93 -8.82 12.77
C ILE A 123 -17.04 -9.84 12.58
N THR A 124 -17.37 -10.56 13.65
CA THR A 124 -18.52 -11.47 13.67
C THR A 124 -19.83 -10.67 13.63
N PRO A 125 -20.95 -11.26 13.15
CA PRO A 125 -22.26 -10.61 13.20
C PRO A 125 -22.70 -10.22 14.62
N ALA A 126 -22.16 -10.86 15.65
CA ALA A 126 -22.42 -10.54 17.06
C ALA A 126 -21.63 -9.33 17.58
N GLY A 127 -20.77 -8.72 16.76
CA GLY A 127 -19.95 -7.56 17.15
C GLY A 127 -18.72 -7.92 17.96
N ARG A 128 -18.14 -9.10 17.75
CA ARG A 128 -16.81 -9.44 18.22
C ARG A 128 -15.81 -9.31 17.08
N LEU A 129 -14.85 -8.41 17.25
CA LEU A 129 -13.73 -8.20 16.33
C LEU A 129 -12.61 -9.18 16.69
N PHE A 130 -11.93 -9.70 15.68
CA PHE A 130 -10.71 -10.50 15.81
C PHE A 130 -9.61 -9.87 14.98
N LEU A 131 -8.40 -9.82 15.51
CA LEU A 131 -7.21 -9.27 14.87
C LEU A 131 -6.07 -10.29 14.92
N TRP A 132 -5.42 -10.53 13.79
CA TRP A 132 -4.27 -11.42 13.69
C TRP A 132 -3.09 -10.80 12.92
N GLY A 133 -1.88 -11.08 13.41
CA GLY A 133 -0.64 -10.83 12.71
C GLY A 133 -0.37 -9.37 12.38
N GLY A 134 0.27 -9.15 11.23
CA GLY A 134 0.82 -7.86 10.82
C GLY A 134 2.30 -7.76 11.13
N GLU A 135 2.86 -6.58 10.93
CA GLU A 135 4.26 -6.30 11.22
C GLU A 135 4.45 -4.97 11.94
N PHE A 136 5.55 -4.89 12.68
CA PHE A 136 6.15 -3.66 13.18
C PHE A 136 7.47 -3.45 12.46
N VAL A 137 7.70 -2.23 11.97
CA VAL A 137 8.94 -1.81 11.34
C VAL A 137 9.60 -0.80 12.27
N SER A 138 10.91 -0.93 12.48
CA SER A 138 11.66 0.11 13.20
C SER A 138 11.57 1.45 12.46
N PRO A 139 11.59 2.60 13.17
CA PRO A 139 11.55 3.92 12.55
C PRO A 139 12.50 4.11 11.37
N ASN A 140 13.71 3.56 11.41
CA ASN A 140 14.69 3.71 10.33
C ASN A 140 14.68 2.54 9.33
N GLU A 141 13.65 1.69 9.33
CA GLU A 141 13.49 0.61 8.33
C GLU A 141 14.61 -0.44 8.37
N THR A 142 15.24 -0.61 9.53
CA THR A 142 16.40 -1.50 9.74
C THR A 142 16.04 -2.85 10.35
N ASN A 143 14.86 -2.97 10.95
CA ASN A 143 14.40 -4.20 11.59
C ASN A 143 12.91 -4.41 11.32
N PHE A 144 12.52 -5.67 11.13
CA PHE A 144 11.13 -6.08 10.96
C PHE A 144 10.73 -7.12 12.00
N PHE A 145 9.53 -6.93 12.54
CA PHE A 145 8.94 -7.88 13.46
C PHE A 145 7.54 -8.28 12.99
N HIS A 146 7.38 -9.54 12.57
CA HIS A 146 6.07 -10.08 12.22
C HIS A 146 5.37 -10.63 13.46
N TYR A 147 4.16 -10.12 13.71
CA TYR A 147 3.32 -10.58 14.80
C TYR A 147 2.77 -11.98 14.54
N LYS A 148 2.63 -12.76 15.62
CA LYS A 148 1.91 -14.05 15.69
C LYS A 148 0.87 -14.07 16.80
N ASP A 149 0.48 -12.90 17.30
CA ASP A 149 -0.50 -12.77 18.37
C ASP A 149 -1.92 -12.72 17.80
N PHE A 150 -2.88 -13.18 18.60
CA PHE A 150 -4.30 -13.13 18.27
C PHE A 150 -5.03 -12.30 19.32
N TRP A 151 -5.83 -11.36 18.86
CA TRP A 151 -6.59 -10.46 19.72
C TRP A 151 -8.07 -10.50 19.37
N THR A 152 -8.90 -10.24 20.35
CA THR A 152 -10.32 -10.01 20.15
C THR A 152 -10.78 -8.76 20.89
N MET A 153 -11.83 -8.13 20.39
CA MET A 153 -12.48 -7.00 21.03
C MET A 153 -13.99 -7.15 20.98
N ASP A 154 -14.66 -6.89 22.10
CA ASP A 154 -16.11 -6.72 22.13
C ASP A 154 -16.45 -5.27 21.75
N LEU A 155 -17.16 -5.07 20.62
CA LEU A 155 -17.49 -3.74 20.12
C LEU A 155 -18.45 -2.94 21.01
N LYS A 156 -19.13 -3.60 21.97
CA LYS A 156 -20.02 -2.94 22.92
C LYS A 156 -19.26 -2.32 24.08
N THR A 157 -18.18 -2.96 24.53
CA THR A 157 -17.35 -2.49 25.64
C THR A 157 -16.08 -1.81 25.18
N ASN A 158 -15.72 -1.99 23.90
CA ASN A 158 -14.44 -1.61 23.31
C ASN A 158 -13.22 -2.22 24.02
N ALA A 159 -13.42 -3.30 24.77
CA ALA A 159 -12.35 -3.94 25.52
C ALA A 159 -11.60 -4.96 24.66
N TRP A 160 -10.28 -4.80 24.58
CA TRP A 160 -9.38 -5.74 23.95
C TRP A 160 -8.99 -6.88 24.90
N GLU A 161 -8.88 -8.08 24.34
CA GLU A 161 -8.42 -9.29 25.00
C GLU A 161 -7.42 -10.01 24.09
N LYS A 162 -6.27 -10.39 24.64
CA LYS A 162 -5.29 -11.24 23.96
C LYS A 162 -5.67 -12.70 24.13
N LEU A 163 -5.75 -13.43 23.03
CA LEU A 163 -6.10 -14.85 23.01
C LEU A 163 -4.82 -15.70 23.04
N GLU A 164 -4.54 -16.30 24.19
CA GLU A 164 -3.39 -17.19 24.39
C GLU A 164 -3.73 -18.64 24.00
N LEU A 165 -3.74 -18.90 22.70
CA LEU A 165 -4.08 -20.21 22.12
C LEU A 165 -2.84 -21.01 21.71
N ARG A 166 -2.97 -22.34 21.61
CA ARG A 166 -1.92 -23.22 21.05
C ARG A 166 -2.21 -23.58 19.60
N GLY A 167 -1.16 -23.91 18.84
CA GLY A 167 -1.30 -24.37 17.45
C GLY A 167 -1.77 -23.28 16.49
N GLN A 168 -1.39 -22.03 16.75
CA GLN A 168 -1.72 -20.89 15.92
C GLN A 168 -0.85 -20.87 14.64
N PRO A 169 -1.26 -20.15 13.58
CA PRO A 169 -0.43 -19.96 12.39
C PRO A 169 0.93 -19.32 12.72
N PRO A 170 1.98 -19.52 11.88
CA PRO A 170 3.25 -18.80 12.04
C PRO A 170 3.11 -17.29 11.80
N PRO A 171 4.03 -16.48 12.33
CA PRO A 171 4.04 -15.02 12.17
C PRO A 171 4.05 -14.62 10.69
N ARG A 172 3.26 -13.59 10.37
CA ARG A 172 3.08 -13.11 9.00
C ARG A 172 2.41 -11.74 8.91
N SER A 173 2.71 -11.01 7.84
CA SER A 173 1.98 -9.81 7.40
C SER A 173 1.50 -9.99 5.96
N GLY A 174 0.66 -9.07 5.47
CA GLY A 174 0.16 -9.06 4.09
C GLY A 174 -0.76 -10.25 3.74
N HIS A 175 -1.17 -11.03 4.74
CA HIS A 175 -2.17 -12.09 4.63
C HIS A 175 -3.58 -11.49 4.56
N ARG A 176 -4.59 -12.31 4.29
CA ARG A 176 -6.00 -11.91 4.38
C ARG A 176 -6.77 -12.80 5.32
N MET A 177 -7.78 -12.21 5.97
CA MET A 177 -8.76 -12.92 6.78
C MET A 177 -10.18 -12.69 6.29
N ALA A 178 -11.04 -13.69 6.48
CA ALA A 178 -12.46 -13.63 6.17
C ALA A 178 -13.25 -14.36 7.25
N ILE A 179 -14.47 -13.91 7.52
CA ILE A 179 -15.40 -14.61 8.41
C ILE A 179 -16.50 -15.26 7.57
N TRP A 180 -16.71 -16.56 7.75
CA TRP A 180 -17.87 -17.28 7.23
C TRP A 180 -18.56 -18.01 8.38
N LYS A 181 -19.79 -17.58 8.70
CA LYS A 181 -20.53 -18.06 9.89
C LYS A 181 -19.69 -17.83 11.16
N HIS A 182 -19.24 -18.89 11.83
CA HIS A 182 -18.38 -18.85 13.01
C HIS A 182 -16.93 -19.26 12.70
N LEU A 183 -16.57 -19.42 11.43
CA LEU A 183 -15.24 -19.81 11.00
C LEU A 183 -14.51 -18.59 10.45
N ILE A 184 -13.38 -18.27 11.06
CA ILE A 184 -12.43 -17.30 10.51
C ILE A 184 -11.44 -18.07 9.65
N VAL A 185 -11.29 -17.64 8.40
CA VAL A 185 -10.36 -18.23 7.43
C VAL A 185 -9.19 -17.28 7.25
N LEU A 186 -7.98 -17.81 7.33
CA LEU A 186 -6.73 -17.11 7.08
C LEU A 186 -5.98 -17.82 5.96
N PHE A 187 -5.46 -17.04 5.00
CA PHE A 187 -4.66 -17.56 3.90
C PHE A 187 -3.47 -16.64 3.60
N GLY A 188 -2.37 -17.25 3.17
CA GLY A 188 -1.22 -16.56 2.58
C GLY A 188 -0.50 -15.56 3.50
N GLY A 189 0.04 -14.52 2.90
CA GLY A 189 0.92 -13.54 3.54
C GLY A 189 2.40 -13.88 3.36
N PHE A 190 3.26 -13.12 4.02
CA PHE A 190 4.69 -13.33 3.99
C PHE A 190 5.32 -13.11 5.37
N PHE A 191 6.56 -13.55 5.49
CA PHE A 191 7.45 -13.31 6.62
C PHE A 191 8.80 -12.95 6.04
N ASP A 192 9.38 -11.85 6.51
CA ASP A 192 10.71 -11.39 6.16
C ASP A 192 11.40 -10.80 7.39
N ASN A 193 12.59 -11.28 7.71
CA ASN A 193 13.44 -10.71 8.75
C ASN A 193 14.88 -10.53 8.26
N TYR A 194 15.06 -10.26 6.96
CA TYR A 194 16.33 -10.20 6.22
C TYR A 194 17.06 -11.55 6.07
N THR A 195 17.02 -12.40 7.10
CA THR A 195 17.70 -13.70 7.11
C THR A 195 16.85 -14.82 6.52
N ASP A 196 15.52 -14.74 6.68
CA ASP A 196 14.53 -15.67 6.14
C ASP A 196 13.40 -14.84 5.52
N SER A 197 13.17 -15.03 4.22
CA SER A 197 12.08 -14.42 3.48
C SER A 197 11.26 -15.52 2.82
N ARG A 198 9.97 -15.57 3.16
CA ARG A 198 9.05 -16.59 2.64
C ARG A 198 7.64 -16.06 2.49
N TYR A 199 6.97 -16.54 1.46
CA TYR A 199 5.54 -16.33 1.26
C TYR A 199 4.80 -17.61 1.61
N TYR A 200 3.61 -17.45 2.17
CA TYR A 200 2.77 -18.56 2.57
C TYR A 200 1.68 -18.83 1.53
N ASP A 201 1.28 -20.09 1.45
CA ASP A 201 0.14 -20.62 0.68
C ASP A 201 -0.74 -21.56 1.54
N ASP A 202 -0.55 -21.54 2.85
CA ASP A 202 -1.26 -22.36 3.81
C ASP A 202 -2.64 -21.78 4.13
N LEU A 203 -3.58 -22.68 4.44
CA LEU A 203 -4.95 -22.34 4.79
C LEU A 203 -5.21 -22.71 6.25
N TRP A 204 -5.65 -21.74 7.03
CA TRP A 204 -6.00 -21.92 8.42
C TRP A 204 -7.45 -21.53 8.66
N VAL A 205 -8.11 -22.30 9.53
CA VAL A 205 -9.46 -22.02 9.99
C VAL A 205 -9.47 -21.94 11.50
N PHE A 206 -10.02 -20.85 12.03
CA PHE A 206 -10.29 -20.67 13.45
C PHE A 206 -11.78 -20.77 13.71
N ASP A 207 -12.16 -21.66 14.62
CA ASP A 207 -13.52 -21.79 15.09
C ASP A 207 -13.76 -20.82 16.26
N THR A 208 -14.65 -19.85 16.08
CA THR A 208 -14.95 -18.84 17.12
C THR A 208 -15.83 -19.38 18.26
N LEU A 209 -16.37 -20.59 18.14
CA LEU A 209 -17.12 -21.26 19.21
C LEU A 209 -16.19 -22.12 20.06
N GLU A 210 -15.29 -22.88 19.42
CA GLU A 210 -14.35 -23.78 20.09
C GLU A 210 -13.01 -23.11 20.44
N TYR A 211 -12.78 -21.88 19.96
CA TYR A 211 -11.54 -21.13 20.13
C TYR A 211 -10.29 -21.92 19.69
N LYS A 212 -10.40 -22.59 18.54
CA LYS A 212 -9.38 -23.52 18.05
C LYS A 212 -8.97 -23.23 16.62
N TRP A 213 -7.66 -23.12 16.41
CA TRP A 213 -7.04 -23.10 15.08
C TRP A 213 -6.89 -24.52 14.53
N THR A 214 -7.17 -24.67 13.24
CA THR A 214 -6.97 -25.90 12.47
C THR A 214 -6.32 -25.54 11.14
N LYS A 215 -5.15 -26.10 10.85
CA LYS A 215 -4.53 -26.03 9.52
C LYS A 215 -5.26 -27.00 8.60
N LEU A 216 -5.64 -26.55 7.41
CA LEU A 216 -6.24 -27.38 6.37
C LEU A 216 -5.24 -27.62 5.25
N ASP A 217 -4.83 -28.88 5.07
CA ASP A 217 -4.02 -29.32 3.95
C ASP A 217 -4.95 -29.83 2.83
N LEU A 218 -5.36 -28.93 1.94
CA LEU A 218 -6.26 -29.24 0.83
C LEU A 218 -5.49 -29.72 -0.40
N PRO A 219 -6.06 -30.64 -1.20
CA PRO A 219 -5.39 -31.15 -2.40
C PRO A 219 -5.28 -30.09 -3.50
N GLU A 220 -4.29 -30.27 -4.39
CA GLU A 220 -4.15 -29.50 -5.62
C GLU A 220 -5.34 -29.74 -6.59
N PRO A 221 -5.72 -28.77 -7.44
CA PRO A 221 -5.10 -27.46 -7.61
C PRO A 221 -5.54 -26.44 -6.54
N ARG A 222 -4.60 -25.67 -5.99
CA ARG A 222 -4.86 -24.57 -5.04
C ARG A 222 -4.07 -23.30 -5.38
N PRO A 223 -4.40 -22.13 -4.80
CA PRO A 223 -3.64 -20.91 -5.05
C PRO A 223 -2.20 -21.05 -4.54
N THR A 224 -1.26 -20.53 -5.31
CA THR A 224 0.16 -20.44 -4.95
C THR A 224 0.41 -19.40 -3.85
N ALA A 225 1.62 -19.45 -3.27
CA ALA A 225 2.04 -18.51 -2.24
C ALA A 225 1.95 -17.06 -2.71
N ARG A 226 1.41 -16.19 -1.84
CA ARG A 226 1.10 -14.80 -2.18
C ARG A 226 0.82 -13.95 -0.95
N SER A 227 1.14 -12.66 -1.06
CA SER A 227 0.73 -11.61 -0.12
C SER A 227 0.01 -10.48 -0.87
N GLY A 228 -0.60 -9.54 -0.15
CA GLY A 228 -1.21 -8.32 -0.73
C GLY A 228 -2.42 -8.58 -1.63
N PHE A 229 -2.88 -9.82 -1.75
CA PHE A 229 -4.05 -10.21 -2.52
C PHE A 229 -5.34 -9.77 -1.84
N GLN A 230 -6.47 -9.93 -2.52
CA GLN A 230 -7.78 -9.54 -2.02
C GLN A 230 -8.61 -10.77 -1.65
N MET A 231 -9.34 -10.71 -0.53
CA MET A 231 -10.19 -11.81 -0.08
C MET A 231 -11.60 -11.34 0.26
N LEU A 232 -12.60 -11.98 -0.35
CA LEU A 232 -14.00 -11.54 -0.33
C LEU A 232 -14.91 -12.69 0.07
N THR A 233 -15.82 -12.46 1.02
CA THR A 233 -16.83 -13.46 1.40
C THR A 233 -18.17 -13.14 0.76
N TYR A 234 -18.77 -14.11 0.08
CA TYR A 234 -20.12 -13.97 -0.45
C TYR A 234 -20.85 -15.32 -0.47
N LYS A 235 -22.02 -15.37 0.19
CA LYS A 235 -22.78 -16.61 0.44
C LYS A 235 -21.88 -17.65 1.14
N ASP A 236 -21.83 -18.88 0.65
CA ASP A 236 -21.01 -19.98 1.18
C ASP A 236 -19.64 -20.13 0.49
N MET A 237 -19.09 -19.02 -0.01
CA MET A 237 -17.84 -19.00 -0.75
C MET A 237 -16.95 -17.83 -0.35
N ILE A 238 -15.64 -18.09 -0.32
CA ILE A 238 -14.60 -17.07 -0.17
C ILE A 238 -13.83 -16.98 -1.49
N TYR A 239 -13.62 -15.78 -1.98
CA TYR A 239 -12.95 -15.50 -3.24
C TYR A 239 -11.60 -14.84 -2.98
N ILE A 240 -10.56 -15.31 -3.65
CA ILE A 240 -9.24 -14.70 -3.65
C ILE A 240 -8.98 -14.12 -5.04
N PHE A 241 -8.47 -12.89 -5.09
CA PHE A 241 -8.06 -12.23 -6.32
C PHE A 241 -6.66 -11.63 -6.20
N GLY A 242 -5.84 -11.95 -7.20
CA GLY A 242 -4.53 -11.35 -7.40
C GLY A 242 -3.52 -11.66 -6.30
N GLY A 243 -2.67 -10.67 -6.00
CA GLY A 243 -1.58 -10.76 -5.04
C GLY A 243 -0.21 -10.61 -5.67
N TYR A 244 0.80 -10.72 -4.83
CA TYR A 244 2.19 -10.59 -5.20
C TYR A 244 3.01 -11.71 -4.56
N TYR A 245 4.08 -12.11 -5.24
CA TYR A 245 5.07 -13.05 -4.75
C TYR A 245 6.46 -12.60 -5.21
N LYS A 246 7.43 -12.59 -4.31
CA LYS A 246 8.83 -12.25 -4.62
C LYS A 246 9.71 -13.48 -4.51
N THR A 247 10.45 -13.77 -5.57
CA THR A 247 11.40 -14.89 -5.60
C THR A 247 12.81 -14.36 -5.38
N PHE A 248 13.52 -14.93 -4.41
CA PHE A 248 14.93 -14.66 -4.16
C PHE A 248 15.75 -15.86 -4.61
N VAL A 249 16.52 -15.69 -5.69
CA VAL A 249 17.46 -16.71 -6.17
C VAL A 249 18.86 -16.18 -5.95
N LYS A 250 19.69 -16.93 -5.22
CA LYS A 250 21.07 -16.52 -4.90
C LYS A 250 21.84 -16.18 -6.19
N GLY A 251 22.42 -14.98 -6.24
CA GLY A 251 23.19 -14.49 -7.39
C GLY A 251 22.34 -13.95 -8.54
N LYS A 252 21.01 -13.88 -8.39
CA LYS A 252 20.12 -13.20 -9.33
C LYS A 252 19.37 -12.08 -8.63
N LYS A 253 18.99 -11.07 -9.41
CA LYS A 253 18.11 -10.00 -8.96
C LYS A 253 16.76 -10.60 -8.54
N PRO A 254 16.15 -10.15 -7.43
CA PRO A 254 14.86 -10.64 -6.99
C PRO A 254 13.80 -10.45 -8.08
N VAL A 255 12.95 -11.46 -8.31
CA VAL A 255 11.89 -11.40 -9.32
C VAL A 255 10.52 -11.34 -8.65
N GLY A 256 9.82 -10.23 -8.85
CA GLY A 256 8.43 -10.03 -8.44
C GLY A 256 7.46 -10.62 -9.45
N THR A 257 6.45 -11.34 -8.97
CA THR A 257 5.35 -11.87 -9.76
C THR A 257 4.04 -11.33 -9.22
N VAL A 258 3.32 -10.56 -10.04
CA VAL A 258 1.96 -10.11 -9.74
C VAL A 258 0.98 -11.14 -10.29
N TYR A 259 -0.03 -11.48 -9.49
CA TYR A 259 -1.12 -12.38 -9.89
C TYR A 259 -2.37 -11.59 -10.26
N SER A 260 -3.18 -12.16 -11.16
CA SER A 260 -4.50 -11.66 -11.55
C SER A 260 -5.55 -12.79 -11.62
N ASP A 261 -5.23 -13.95 -11.06
CA ASP A 261 -6.12 -15.10 -11.02
C ASP A 261 -7.21 -14.93 -9.95
N VAL A 262 -8.34 -15.64 -10.17
CA VAL A 262 -9.44 -15.71 -9.21
C VAL A 262 -9.60 -17.15 -8.74
N TRP A 263 -9.55 -17.33 -7.43
CA TRP A 263 -9.80 -18.61 -6.76
C TRP A 263 -11.02 -18.52 -5.86
N VAL A 264 -11.70 -19.64 -5.69
CA VAL A 264 -12.86 -19.76 -4.80
C VAL A 264 -12.63 -20.90 -3.83
N LEU A 265 -12.74 -20.62 -2.55
CA LEU A 265 -12.86 -21.60 -1.49
C LEU A 265 -14.35 -21.85 -1.24
N LYS A 266 -14.82 -23.06 -1.55
CA LYS A 266 -16.18 -23.49 -1.19
C LYS A 266 -16.18 -23.87 0.28
N MET A 267 -16.94 -23.13 1.09
CA MET A 267 -16.98 -23.31 2.53
C MET A 267 -18.00 -24.38 2.93
N SER A 268 -17.68 -25.09 4.00
CA SER A 268 -18.53 -26.09 4.64
C SER A 268 -18.25 -26.09 6.15
N LEU A 269 -19.25 -26.44 6.95
CA LEU A 269 -19.07 -26.67 8.40
C LEU A 269 -18.32 -27.98 8.66
N GLN A 270 -18.35 -28.90 7.70
CA GLN A 270 -17.49 -30.08 7.68
C GLN A 270 -16.18 -29.69 6.98
N LEU A 271 -15.09 -29.58 7.75
CA LEU A 271 -13.81 -29.03 7.27
C LEU A 271 -13.21 -29.85 6.11
N ASP A 272 -13.47 -31.16 6.06
CA ASP A 272 -13.06 -32.08 4.99
C ASP A 272 -13.79 -31.84 3.66
N ALA A 273 -14.95 -31.18 3.67
CA ALA A 273 -15.69 -30.82 2.47
C ALA A 273 -15.26 -29.47 1.86
N ILE A 274 -14.40 -28.72 2.55
CA ILE A 274 -13.84 -27.45 2.06
C ILE A 274 -12.90 -27.73 0.89
N ARG A 275 -13.02 -26.96 -0.20
CA ARG A 275 -12.20 -27.17 -1.40
C ARG A 275 -12.01 -25.92 -2.24
N TRP A 276 -10.85 -25.84 -2.88
CA TRP A 276 -10.51 -24.81 -3.84
C TRP A 276 -11.11 -25.09 -5.22
N GLU A 277 -11.47 -24.03 -5.93
CA GLU A 277 -11.85 -24.04 -7.34
C GLU A 277 -11.25 -22.79 -8.02
N ARG A 278 -10.46 -22.98 -9.08
CA ARG A 278 -9.98 -21.87 -9.90
C ARG A 278 -11.08 -21.40 -10.85
N ARG A 279 -11.40 -20.10 -10.86
CA ARG A 279 -12.27 -19.53 -11.90
C ARG A 279 -11.48 -19.39 -13.19
N LYS A 280 -11.88 -20.15 -14.20
CA LYS A 280 -11.29 -20.08 -15.54
C LYS A 280 -11.96 -18.96 -16.34
N ARG A 281 -11.15 -18.20 -17.08
CA ARG A 281 -11.60 -17.22 -18.09
C ARG A 281 -12.69 -16.27 -17.54
N PRO A 282 -12.35 -15.39 -16.57
CA PRO A 282 -13.27 -14.32 -16.20
C PRO A 282 -13.62 -13.51 -17.45
N GLY A 283 -14.91 -13.27 -17.67
CA GLY A 283 -15.40 -12.54 -18.86
C GLY A 283 -15.42 -11.03 -18.64
N GLY A 284 -15.74 -10.28 -19.70
CA GLY A 284 -15.85 -8.81 -19.63
C GLY A 284 -14.50 -8.10 -19.77
N ILE A 285 -14.38 -6.93 -19.16
CA ILE A 285 -13.18 -6.09 -19.21
C ILE A 285 -12.49 -6.17 -17.86
N CYS A 286 -11.39 -6.90 -17.80
CA CYS A 286 -10.59 -7.08 -16.60
C CYS A 286 -9.71 -5.84 -16.31
N PRO A 287 -9.40 -5.56 -15.04
CA PRO A 287 -8.36 -4.60 -14.70
C PRO A 287 -6.99 -5.05 -15.24
N SER A 288 -6.09 -4.11 -15.48
CA SER A 288 -4.69 -4.42 -15.79
C SER A 288 -4.02 -5.15 -14.61
N LEU A 289 -2.94 -5.86 -14.88
CA LEU A 289 -2.14 -6.53 -13.86
C LEU A 289 -1.59 -5.49 -12.88
N ARG A 290 -1.91 -5.61 -11.58
CA ARG A 290 -1.55 -4.62 -10.57
C ARG A 290 -1.46 -5.20 -9.17
N SER A 291 -0.60 -4.63 -8.36
CA SER A 291 -0.47 -4.89 -6.92
C SER A 291 -1.11 -3.75 -6.12
N GLY A 292 -1.26 -3.92 -4.81
CA GLY A 292 -1.76 -2.87 -3.90
C GLY A 292 -3.19 -2.36 -4.17
N CYS A 293 -3.91 -2.94 -5.14
CA CYS A 293 -5.33 -2.66 -5.33
C CYS A 293 -6.12 -3.24 -4.15
N THR A 294 -7.27 -2.64 -3.83
CA THR A 294 -8.10 -3.10 -2.73
C THR A 294 -9.51 -3.41 -3.18
N MET A 295 -10.13 -4.41 -2.54
CA MET A 295 -11.48 -4.85 -2.88
C MET A 295 -12.39 -5.03 -1.68
N THR A 296 -13.68 -4.86 -1.92
CA THR A 296 -14.74 -5.09 -0.92
C THR A 296 -16.02 -5.63 -1.57
N VAL A 297 -16.89 -6.28 -0.81
CA VAL A 297 -18.13 -6.88 -1.33
C VAL A 297 -19.32 -5.92 -1.16
N HIS A 298 -20.11 -5.76 -2.22
CA HIS A 298 -21.40 -5.08 -2.16
C HIS A 298 -22.43 -5.80 -3.06
N LYS A 299 -23.44 -6.41 -2.43
CA LYS A 299 -24.59 -7.07 -3.10
C LYS A 299 -24.20 -8.00 -4.25
N GLY A 300 -23.28 -8.93 -3.99
CA GLY A 300 -22.82 -9.93 -4.98
C GLY A 300 -21.83 -9.39 -6.02
N ARG A 301 -21.29 -8.20 -5.79
CA ARG A 301 -20.21 -7.61 -6.59
C ARG A 301 -18.98 -7.41 -5.71
N GLY A 302 -17.81 -7.82 -6.20
CA GLY A 302 -16.53 -7.35 -5.66
C GLY A 302 -16.19 -6.01 -6.29
N ILE A 303 -16.09 -4.95 -5.50
CA ILE A 303 -15.70 -3.62 -5.97
C ILE A 303 -14.20 -3.47 -5.76
N LEU A 304 -13.45 -3.17 -6.81
CA LEU A 304 -12.01 -2.94 -6.80
C LEU A 304 -11.71 -1.47 -7.01
N PHE A 305 -10.72 -0.95 -6.30
CA PHE A 305 -10.21 0.41 -6.47
C PHE A 305 -8.69 0.44 -6.54
N GLY A 306 -8.17 1.24 -7.47
CA GLY A 306 -6.77 1.66 -7.54
C GLY A 306 -5.76 0.53 -7.72
N GLY A 307 -4.61 0.68 -7.06
CA GLY A 307 -3.43 -0.19 -7.19
C GLY A 307 -2.34 0.43 -8.05
N VAL A 308 -1.23 -0.29 -8.21
CA VAL A 308 -0.06 0.11 -8.99
C VAL A 308 0.33 -0.99 -9.97
N SER A 309 0.69 -0.59 -11.19
CA SER A 309 1.21 -1.46 -12.24
C SER A 309 2.57 -0.96 -12.65
N ASP A 310 3.56 -1.84 -12.69
CA ASP A 310 4.90 -1.43 -13.07
C ASP A 310 5.16 -1.87 -14.50
N VAL A 311 5.64 -0.92 -15.30
CA VAL A 311 5.94 -1.11 -16.70
C VAL A 311 7.45 -0.99 -16.87
N GLN A 312 8.06 -2.08 -17.32
CA GLN A 312 9.46 -2.08 -17.71
C GLN A 312 9.57 -1.43 -19.09
N GLU A 313 10.23 -0.28 -19.19
CA GLU A 313 10.51 0.37 -20.47
C GLU A 313 11.86 -0.06 -21.06
N SER A 314 12.87 -0.28 -20.23
CA SER A 314 14.21 -0.78 -20.60
C SER A 314 14.79 -1.65 -19.50
N GLU A 315 15.97 -2.27 -19.66
CA GLU A 315 16.63 -3.04 -18.58
C GLU A 315 16.88 -2.20 -17.31
N GLU A 316 17.05 -0.88 -17.48
CA GLU A 316 17.40 0.05 -16.40
C GLU A 316 16.22 0.92 -15.93
N THR A 317 15.12 1.00 -16.69
CA THR A 317 13.98 1.89 -16.38
C THR A 317 12.69 1.13 -16.10
N LEU A 318 12.16 1.36 -14.89
CA LEU A 318 10.87 0.88 -14.41
C LEU A 318 9.98 2.10 -14.11
N GLU A 319 8.84 2.21 -14.77
CA GLU A 319 7.84 3.25 -14.48
C GLU A 319 6.65 2.64 -13.73
N SER A 320 6.28 3.27 -12.61
CA SER A 320 5.12 2.87 -11.80
C SER A 320 3.87 3.62 -12.23
N ILE A 321 2.86 2.90 -12.69
CA ILE A 321 1.57 3.46 -13.08
C ILE A 321 0.56 3.26 -11.95
N PHE A 322 0.23 4.34 -11.26
CA PHE A 322 -0.78 4.36 -10.22
C PHE A 322 -2.18 4.48 -10.83
N HIS A 323 -3.12 3.73 -10.27
CA HIS A 323 -4.50 3.68 -10.78
C HIS A 323 -5.48 4.35 -9.81
N LYS A 324 -6.53 4.95 -10.38
CA LYS A 324 -7.72 5.47 -9.68
C LYS A 324 -9.04 4.91 -10.19
N ASP A 325 -8.97 4.01 -11.15
CA ASP A 325 -10.12 3.38 -11.74
C ASP A 325 -10.84 2.48 -10.71
N ILE A 326 -12.12 2.26 -10.98
CA ILE A 326 -12.97 1.40 -10.16
C ILE A 326 -13.50 0.30 -11.05
N PHE A 327 -13.37 -0.95 -10.60
CA PHE A 327 -13.94 -2.11 -11.28
C PHE A 327 -14.97 -2.78 -10.40
N GLN A 328 -15.92 -3.46 -11.04
CA GLN A 328 -16.80 -4.41 -10.39
C GLN A 328 -16.60 -5.80 -10.98
N TYR A 329 -16.39 -6.77 -10.11
CA TYR A 329 -16.44 -8.19 -10.41
C TYR A 329 -17.81 -8.73 -10.01
N ASN A 330 -18.61 -9.14 -10.98
CA ASN A 330 -19.87 -9.83 -10.72
C ASN A 330 -19.57 -11.28 -10.34
N ILE A 331 -19.82 -11.61 -9.08
CA ILE A 331 -19.38 -12.86 -8.45
C ILE A 331 -20.11 -14.08 -9.05
N ASP A 332 -21.42 -13.97 -9.27
CA ASP A 332 -22.23 -15.08 -9.75
C ASP A 332 -21.98 -15.37 -11.24
N SER A 333 -21.72 -14.34 -12.07
CA SER A 333 -21.48 -14.49 -13.51
C SER A 333 -20.00 -14.60 -13.92
N ASN A 334 -19.06 -14.44 -12.98
CA ASN A 334 -17.62 -14.45 -13.22
C ASN A 334 -17.20 -13.44 -14.31
N LYS A 335 -17.64 -12.18 -14.17
CA LYS A 335 -17.37 -11.11 -15.15
C LYS A 335 -16.89 -9.82 -14.52
N TRP A 336 -15.90 -9.20 -15.11
CA TRP A 336 -15.40 -7.88 -14.76
C TRP A 336 -16.00 -6.78 -15.63
N PHE A 337 -16.27 -5.64 -15.03
CA PHE A 337 -16.69 -4.44 -15.72
C PHE A 337 -16.08 -3.20 -15.06
N PRO A 338 -15.61 -2.20 -15.83
CA PRO A 338 -15.31 -0.89 -15.27
C PRO A 338 -16.60 -0.26 -14.72
N LEU A 339 -16.52 0.34 -13.54
CA LEU A 339 -17.63 1.04 -12.92
C LEU A 339 -17.65 2.48 -13.47
N THR A 340 -18.69 2.83 -14.22
CA THR A 340 -18.82 4.16 -14.83
C THR A 340 -19.90 4.98 -14.13
N PHE A 341 -19.68 6.29 -13.99
CA PHE A 341 -20.66 7.19 -13.39
C PHE A 341 -21.83 7.46 -14.34
N ARG A 342 -23.02 7.58 -13.76
CA ARG A 342 -24.21 8.01 -14.50
C ARG A 342 -24.11 9.49 -14.83
N ALA A 343 -24.51 9.88 -16.03
CA ALA A 343 -24.51 11.28 -16.45
C ALA A 343 -25.38 12.13 -15.52
N ILE A 344 -24.81 13.18 -14.94
CA ILE A 344 -25.54 14.15 -14.13
C ILE A 344 -26.34 15.04 -15.10
N LYS A 345 -27.68 14.96 -15.06
CA LYS A 345 -28.53 15.92 -15.76
C LYS A 345 -28.43 17.27 -15.03
N GLN A 346 -27.66 18.20 -15.58
CA GLN A 346 -27.71 19.59 -15.10
C GLN A 346 -29.12 20.15 -15.36
N HIS A 347 -29.90 20.39 -14.30
CA HIS A 347 -31.10 21.21 -14.43
C HIS A 347 -30.66 22.65 -14.72
N LYS A 348 -30.88 23.12 -15.95
CA LYS A 348 -30.72 24.54 -16.30
C LYS A 348 -31.53 25.38 -15.29
N LYS A 349 -30.86 26.17 -14.45
CA LYS A 349 -31.52 27.27 -13.72
C LYS A 349 -32.17 28.15 -14.78
N LYS A 350 -33.50 28.22 -14.82
CA LYS A 350 -34.22 29.19 -15.64
C LYS A 350 -33.71 30.58 -15.23
N LYS A 351 -32.96 31.25 -16.11
CA LYS A 351 -32.68 32.69 -15.97
C LYS A 351 -34.03 33.41 -15.96
N VAL A 352 -34.39 33.98 -14.81
CA VAL A 352 -35.46 34.99 -14.73
C VAL A 352 -34.94 36.20 -15.51
N GLN A 353 -35.52 36.45 -16.68
CA GLN A 353 -35.28 37.67 -17.45
C GLN A 353 -35.89 38.85 -16.69
N ASN A 354 -35.05 39.70 -16.12
CA ASN A 354 -35.45 41.05 -15.76
C ASN A 354 -35.70 41.83 -17.06
N LYS A 355 -36.98 42.05 -17.39
CA LYS A 355 -37.37 43.06 -18.38
C LYS A 355 -37.10 44.45 -17.79
N LYS A 356 -36.09 45.15 -18.31
CA LYS A 356 -36.05 46.61 -18.23
C LYS A 356 -37.11 47.16 -19.17
N VAL A 357 -37.97 47.99 -18.61
CA VAL A 357 -38.91 48.85 -19.31
C VAL A 357 -38.10 50.02 -19.86
N GLU A 358 -38.06 50.17 -21.18
CA GLU A 358 -37.81 51.47 -21.81
C GLU A 358 -38.89 51.71 -22.87
N ASP A 359 -39.49 52.87 -22.70
CA ASP A 359 -40.69 53.37 -23.33
C ASP A 359 -40.24 54.26 -24.50
N SER A 360 -40.60 53.93 -25.74
CA SER A 360 -40.75 54.95 -26.79
C SER A 360 -41.60 54.45 -27.95
N LYS A 361 -42.39 55.39 -28.44
CA LYS A 361 -43.61 55.24 -29.25
C LYS A 361 -43.32 55.23 -30.75
N GLN A 362 -44.37 54.80 -31.47
CA GLN A 362 -44.72 55.08 -32.88
C GLN A 362 -43.87 54.32 -33.92
N SER A 363 -44.40 53.75 -34.99
CA SER A 363 -45.67 53.94 -35.70
C SER A 363 -45.99 52.70 -36.58
N LYS A 364 -47.27 52.58 -36.96
CA LYS A 364 -47.87 51.67 -37.96
C LYS A 364 -47.18 51.81 -39.33
N GLU A 365 -47.11 50.79 -40.20
CA GLU A 365 -48.10 50.32 -41.19
C GLU A 365 -47.43 49.16 -41.98
N CYS A 366 -48.12 48.02 -42.27
CA CYS A 366 -48.69 47.59 -43.59
C CYS A 366 -47.62 47.52 -44.73
N ASP A 367 -47.50 46.54 -45.63
CA ASP A 367 -48.37 45.52 -46.20
C ASP A 367 -47.51 44.46 -46.95
N LEU A 368 -48.13 43.28 -47.18
CA LEU A 368 -48.15 42.45 -48.41
C LEU A 368 -46.93 42.43 -49.37
N ASP A 369 -46.40 41.23 -49.68
CA ASP A 369 -46.74 40.51 -50.93
C ASP A 369 -45.84 39.29 -51.17
N ASP A 370 -46.48 38.26 -51.74
CA ASP A 370 -46.00 36.92 -52.04
C ASP A 370 -45.77 36.83 -53.56
N ALA A 371 -44.54 36.57 -54.01
CA ALA A 371 -44.28 36.25 -55.43
C ALA A 371 -42.95 35.50 -55.64
N ASN A 372 -43.09 34.25 -56.10
CA ASN A 372 -42.09 33.42 -56.78
C ASN A 372 -41.29 34.20 -57.85
N ASN A 373 -39.99 33.91 -58.00
CA ASN A 373 -39.46 32.97 -59.02
C ASN A 373 -37.93 33.09 -59.18
N SER A 374 -37.34 32.01 -59.70
CA SER A 374 -36.03 31.89 -60.36
C SER A 374 -34.81 31.46 -59.54
N CYS A 375 -33.98 30.72 -60.27
CA CYS A 375 -33.03 29.70 -59.90
C CYS A 375 -31.63 30.07 -60.37
N GLU A 376 -30.62 29.47 -59.71
CA GLU A 376 -29.18 29.46 -60.04
C GLU A 376 -28.49 30.84 -59.89
N SER A 377 -27.37 31.01 -59.20
CA SER A 377 -26.20 30.15 -59.01
C SER A 377 -25.31 30.72 -57.89
N GLY A 378 -24.69 29.84 -57.08
CA GLY A 378 -23.38 30.02 -56.44
C GLY A 378 -23.20 31.17 -55.44
N GLU A 379 -22.99 30.83 -54.16
CA GLU A 379 -21.76 31.16 -53.40
C GLU A 379 -21.90 30.74 -51.93
N ASP A 380 -20.73 30.48 -51.34
CA ASP A 380 -20.44 29.90 -50.03
C ASP A 380 -21.35 30.33 -48.87
N ASN A 381 -21.73 29.36 -48.04
CA ASN A 381 -21.88 29.59 -46.61
C ASN A 381 -21.59 28.32 -45.82
N THR A 382 -20.42 28.31 -45.20
CA THR A 382 -20.00 27.41 -44.12
C THR A 382 -21.01 27.46 -42.98
N GLN A 383 -21.85 26.42 -42.88
CA GLN A 383 -22.55 26.10 -41.63
C GLN A 383 -21.57 25.34 -40.74
N GLU A 384 -20.96 26.05 -39.80
CA GLU A 384 -20.38 25.43 -38.62
C GLU A 384 -21.50 24.76 -37.82
N HIS A 385 -21.59 23.43 -37.95
CA HIS A 385 -22.28 22.60 -36.99
C HIS A 385 -21.52 22.71 -35.65
N GLU A 386 -21.91 23.65 -34.78
CA GLU A 386 -21.59 23.57 -33.37
C GLU A 386 -22.34 22.37 -32.78
N SER A 387 -21.71 21.19 -32.88
CA SER A 387 -22.10 20.05 -32.07
C SER A 387 -21.87 20.43 -30.62
N ASP A 388 -22.96 20.61 -29.86
CA ASP A 388 -23.01 20.67 -28.40
C ASP A 388 -22.30 19.43 -27.82
N ALA A 389 -20.96 19.48 -27.78
CA ALA A 389 -20.15 18.47 -27.14
C ALA A 389 -20.45 18.56 -25.65
N LYS A 390 -21.20 17.57 -25.15
CA LYS A 390 -21.37 17.34 -23.72
C LYS A 390 -19.97 17.13 -23.12
N VAL A 391 -19.38 18.19 -22.58
CA VAL A 391 -18.16 18.08 -21.77
C VAL A 391 -18.54 17.25 -20.55
N LYS A 392 -18.14 15.98 -20.56
CA LYS A 392 -18.08 15.16 -19.34
C LYS A 392 -16.97 15.77 -18.50
N VAL A 393 -17.32 16.74 -17.65
CA VAL A 393 -16.46 17.10 -16.52
C VAL A 393 -16.40 15.85 -15.65
N GLU A 394 -15.25 15.18 -15.61
CA GLU A 394 -15.07 14.04 -14.72
C GLU A 394 -15.33 14.49 -13.27
N PRO A 395 -16.16 13.77 -12.51
CA PRO A 395 -16.39 14.12 -11.11
C PRO A 395 -15.07 14.08 -10.35
N ILE A 396 -14.76 15.15 -9.60
CA ILE A 396 -13.62 15.20 -8.69
C ILE A 396 -13.72 13.99 -7.74
N GLY A 397 -12.71 13.13 -7.75
CA GLY A 397 -12.66 11.89 -6.98
C GLY A 397 -11.28 11.66 -6.36
N PRO A 398 -11.09 10.53 -5.66
CA PRO A 398 -9.79 10.16 -5.12
C PRO A 398 -8.74 10.07 -6.23
N THR A 399 -7.56 10.59 -5.94
CA THR A 399 -6.38 10.47 -6.81
C THR A 399 -5.89 9.04 -6.89
N GLU A 400 -5.12 8.75 -7.94
CA GLU A 400 -4.42 7.48 -8.14
C GLU A 400 -3.58 7.11 -6.93
N ARG A 401 -3.73 5.86 -6.48
CA ARG A 401 -3.13 5.36 -5.23
C ARG A 401 -3.17 3.84 -5.14
N PHE A 402 -2.32 3.29 -4.29
CA PHE A 402 -2.38 1.90 -3.85
C PHE A 402 -2.44 1.82 -2.33
N ASN A 403 -2.73 0.62 -1.81
CA ASN A 403 -2.90 0.34 -0.39
C ASN A 403 -3.94 1.23 0.33
N ALA A 404 -4.90 1.78 -0.43
CA ALA A 404 -6.03 2.51 0.12
C ALA A 404 -6.98 1.57 0.84
N MET A 405 -7.57 2.03 1.95
CA MET A 405 -8.42 1.20 2.79
C MET A 405 -9.88 1.37 2.41
N LEU A 406 -10.58 0.25 2.20
CA LEU A 406 -11.95 0.22 1.66
C LEU A 406 -12.93 -0.38 2.65
N ALA A 407 -14.04 0.31 2.86
CA ALA A 407 -15.20 -0.23 3.57
C ALA A 407 -16.48 0.08 2.82
N VAL A 408 -17.43 -0.83 2.83
CA VAL A 408 -18.80 -0.56 2.38
C VAL A 408 -19.69 -0.55 3.59
N SER A 409 -20.40 0.56 3.78
CA SER A 409 -21.51 0.61 4.71
C SER A 409 -22.79 1.02 4.01
N LYS A 410 -23.88 0.29 4.30
CA LYS A 410 -25.17 0.39 3.59
C LYS A 410 -24.95 0.22 2.07
N ASN A 411 -25.01 1.32 1.30
CA ASN A 411 -24.80 1.36 -0.15
C ASN A 411 -23.62 2.29 -0.55
N ASN A 412 -22.87 2.80 0.42
CA ASN A 412 -21.78 3.74 0.18
C ASN A 412 -20.45 3.01 0.33
N LEU A 413 -19.61 3.11 -0.69
CA LEU A 413 -18.18 2.79 -0.61
C LEU A 413 -17.47 3.95 0.07
N TYR A 414 -16.56 3.64 0.97
CA TYR A 414 -15.63 4.57 1.60
C TYR A 414 -14.20 4.18 1.23
N VAL A 415 -13.40 5.16 0.82
CA VAL A 415 -11.99 5.01 0.49
C VAL A 415 -11.21 5.97 1.36
N PHE A 416 -10.35 5.42 2.23
CA PHE A 416 -9.52 6.18 3.14
C PHE A 416 -8.05 6.00 2.78
N GLY A 417 -7.26 7.07 2.91
CA GLY A 417 -5.80 7.06 2.88
C GLY A 417 -5.16 6.33 1.69
N GLY A 418 -4.06 5.63 1.97
CA GLY A 418 -3.22 4.96 0.96
C GLY A 418 -1.97 5.76 0.61
N ILE A 419 -1.28 5.34 -0.44
CA ILE A 419 -0.02 5.92 -0.88
C ILE A 419 -0.18 6.39 -2.34
N VAL A 420 0.29 7.60 -2.60
CA VAL A 420 0.32 8.23 -3.93
C VAL A 420 1.76 8.50 -4.33
N GLU A 421 2.04 8.48 -5.62
CA GLU A 421 3.32 8.95 -6.14
C GLU A 421 3.16 10.37 -6.71
N GLN A 422 4.11 11.22 -6.40
CA GLN A 422 4.24 12.53 -7.02
C GLN A 422 5.71 12.76 -7.35
N SER A 423 5.99 12.91 -8.65
CA SER A 423 7.35 12.90 -9.21
C SER A 423 8.06 11.57 -8.92
N SER A 424 9.08 11.56 -8.07
CA SER A 424 9.88 10.37 -7.68
C SER A 424 9.64 9.94 -6.23
N LYS A 425 8.59 10.47 -5.58
CA LYS A 425 8.33 10.29 -4.14
C LYS A 425 6.97 9.70 -3.87
N GLU A 426 6.94 8.77 -2.93
CA GLU A 426 5.72 8.18 -2.39
C GLU A 426 5.25 8.93 -1.14
N PHE A 427 4.00 9.40 -1.16
CA PHE A 427 3.36 10.10 -0.06
C PHE A 427 2.20 9.31 0.50
N THR A 428 2.22 9.10 1.80
CA THR A 428 1.05 8.56 2.51
C THR A 428 0.03 9.67 2.76
N ILE A 429 -1.26 9.39 2.54
CA ILE A 429 -2.34 10.39 2.64
C ILE A 429 -3.44 9.96 3.63
N CYS A 430 -4.34 10.89 3.98
CA CYS A 430 -5.43 10.70 4.95
C CYS A 430 -6.80 11.22 4.49
N ASP A 431 -7.00 11.47 3.18
CA ASP A 431 -8.31 11.87 2.67
C ASP A 431 -9.33 10.72 2.79
N LEU A 432 -10.61 11.09 2.92
CA LEU A 432 -11.74 10.17 2.99
C LEU A 432 -12.75 10.53 1.91
N TRP A 433 -12.99 9.58 1.02
CA TRP A 433 -13.93 9.71 -0.09
C TRP A 433 -15.09 8.73 0.07
N THR A 434 -16.27 9.13 -0.39
CA THR A 434 -17.43 8.24 -0.45
C THR A 434 -18.08 8.22 -1.84
N LEU A 435 -18.57 7.05 -2.24
CA LEU A 435 -19.30 6.83 -3.48
C LEU A 435 -20.54 5.97 -3.23
N ASN A 436 -21.70 6.46 -3.64
CA ASN A 436 -22.92 5.67 -3.60
C ASN A 436 -22.96 4.64 -4.75
N LEU A 437 -22.88 3.35 -4.41
CA LEU A 437 -22.75 2.23 -5.37
C LEU A 437 -24.05 1.85 -6.11
N GLU A 438 -25.18 2.47 -5.78
CA GLU A 438 -26.46 2.31 -6.48
C GLU A 438 -26.77 3.48 -7.41
N LYS A 439 -26.51 4.71 -6.94
CA LYS A 439 -26.74 5.94 -7.69
C LYS A 439 -25.63 6.20 -8.69
N LEU A 440 -24.38 5.88 -8.34
CA LEU A 440 -23.18 6.11 -9.16
C LEU A 440 -23.15 7.54 -9.72
N ASN A 441 -23.50 8.52 -8.89
CA ASN A 441 -23.66 9.92 -9.24
C ASN A 441 -22.38 10.75 -9.06
N GLY A 442 -21.24 10.10 -8.85
CA GLY A 442 -19.95 10.72 -8.59
C GLY A 442 -19.49 10.53 -7.14
N TRP A 443 -18.23 10.87 -6.91
CA TRP A 443 -17.60 10.87 -5.59
C TRP A 443 -18.05 12.07 -4.74
N SER A 444 -17.93 11.93 -3.43
CA SER A 444 -18.05 13.03 -2.47
C SER A 444 -16.88 12.96 -1.51
N ALA A 445 -16.17 14.08 -1.36
CA ALA A 445 -15.14 14.21 -0.34
C ALA A 445 -15.81 14.37 1.02
N VAL A 446 -15.46 13.50 1.97
CA VAL A 446 -15.86 13.62 3.38
C VAL A 446 -14.80 14.44 4.12
N PHE A 447 -13.53 14.16 3.84
CA PHE A 447 -12.38 14.89 4.33
C PHE A 447 -11.31 14.92 3.24
N THR A 448 -10.65 16.07 3.06
CA THR A 448 -9.57 16.24 2.09
C THR A 448 -8.26 16.50 2.80
N ASP A 449 -7.21 15.88 2.31
CA ASP A 449 -5.86 16.16 2.77
C ASP A 449 -5.34 17.45 2.11
N GLU A 450 -5.46 18.56 2.83
CA GLU A 450 -5.03 19.90 2.37
C GLU A 450 -3.52 20.10 2.41
N THR A 451 -2.76 19.17 3.02
CA THR A 451 -1.32 19.34 3.31
C THR A 451 -0.42 18.42 2.48
N ARG A 452 -0.95 17.86 1.37
CA ARG A 452 -0.19 17.01 0.45
C ARG A 452 1.16 17.66 0.10
N GLY A 453 2.26 16.94 0.36
CA GLY A 453 3.63 17.39 0.08
C GLY A 453 4.28 18.31 1.13
N SER A 454 3.56 18.79 2.15
CA SER A 454 4.11 19.75 3.14
C SER A 454 4.92 19.12 4.28
N GLN A 455 5.04 17.79 4.33
CA GLN A 455 5.68 17.05 5.44
C GLN A 455 6.75 16.05 4.99
N TRP A 456 7.22 16.12 3.73
CA TRP A 456 8.33 15.27 3.31
C TRP A 456 9.64 15.81 3.87
N LEU A 457 10.32 14.99 4.67
CA LEU A 457 11.59 15.36 5.29
C LEU A 457 12.79 14.73 4.56
N GLY A 458 12.58 13.76 3.67
CA GLY A 458 13.67 13.13 2.92
C GLY A 458 14.43 14.11 2.01
N ILE A 459 15.73 13.90 1.85
CA ILE A 459 16.58 14.74 0.97
C ILE A 459 16.23 14.41 -0.50
N ASP A 460 16.11 15.45 -1.33
CA ASP A 460 15.98 15.30 -2.79
C ASP A 460 17.28 14.76 -3.38
N SER A 461 17.22 13.57 -3.98
CA SER A 461 18.35 12.96 -4.71
C SER A 461 18.66 13.66 -6.04
N ASP A 462 17.78 14.55 -6.51
CA ASP A 462 17.78 15.05 -7.89
C ASP A 462 18.53 16.38 -8.05
N VAL A 463 19.47 16.70 -7.15
CA VAL A 463 20.47 17.73 -7.46
C VAL A 463 21.56 17.06 -8.27
N GLU A 464 21.28 16.90 -9.57
CA GLU A 464 22.31 16.58 -10.56
C GLU A 464 23.44 17.60 -10.41
N ASP A 465 24.66 17.10 -10.14
CA ASP A 465 25.90 17.88 -10.13
C ASP A 465 26.21 18.32 -11.57
N GLU A 466 25.42 19.23 -12.12
CA GLU A 466 25.77 19.97 -13.33
C GLU A 466 26.68 21.16 -12.95
N ASN A 467 27.88 21.16 -13.54
CA ASN A 467 28.87 22.24 -13.63
C ASN A 467 29.99 22.26 -12.57
N ASN A 468 31.12 21.63 -12.88
CA ASN A 468 32.28 22.39 -13.35
C ASN A 468 33.39 21.48 -13.89
N SER A 469 33.41 21.27 -15.21
CA SER A 469 34.63 20.93 -15.95
C SER A 469 35.29 22.24 -16.39
N GLU A 470 36.17 22.78 -15.55
CA GLU A 470 37.20 23.72 -16.01
C GLU A 470 38.54 23.19 -15.50
N ASP A 471 39.15 22.37 -16.36
CA ASP A 471 40.58 22.05 -16.33
C ASP A 471 41.35 23.36 -16.54
N GLU A 472 42.06 23.81 -15.51
CA GLU A 472 43.18 24.74 -15.66
C GLU A 472 44.43 24.02 -15.14
N SER A 473 45.26 23.68 -16.11
CA SER A 473 46.64 23.21 -15.96
C SER A 473 47.49 24.17 -15.12
N GLU A 474 48.37 23.65 -14.27
CA GLU A 474 49.78 24.04 -14.29
C GLU A 474 50.68 23.11 -13.46
N ASP A 475 51.92 23.10 -13.92
CA ASP A 475 53.00 22.12 -13.85
C ASP A 475 53.82 22.06 -12.54
N ASN A 476 54.70 21.05 -12.52
CA ASN A 476 56.00 20.91 -11.81
C ASN A 476 56.01 20.02 -10.54
N SER A 477 57.00 19.16 -10.30
CA SER A 477 58.11 18.62 -11.10
C SER A 477 58.79 17.52 -10.28
N ASP A 478 59.45 16.59 -10.98
CA ASP A 478 60.64 15.78 -10.59
C ASP A 478 60.45 14.69 -9.50
N ASP A 479 61.08 13.51 -9.55
CA ASP A 479 62.28 13.09 -10.27
C ASP A 479 62.29 11.55 -10.40
N GLU A 480 62.94 11.05 -11.45
CA GLU A 480 63.19 9.61 -11.65
C GLU A 480 64.30 9.10 -10.70
N THR A 481 64.31 7.80 -10.39
CA THR A 481 65.48 6.96 -10.74
C THR A 481 65.23 5.46 -10.56
N ASN A 482 65.95 4.76 -11.42
CA ASN A 482 65.89 3.40 -11.89
C ASN A 482 66.65 2.38 -11.00
N SER A 483 66.38 1.09 -11.27
CA SER A 483 67.23 -0.11 -11.04
C SER A 483 67.38 -0.62 -9.61
N GLY A 484 67.41 -1.92 -9.31
CA GLY A 484 67.39 -3.14 -10.11
C GLY A 484 67.77 -4.34 -9.23
N LEU A 485 67.29 -5.52 -9.63
CA LEU A 485 67.85 -6.87 -9.41
C LEU A 485 67.95 -7.47 -7.99
N ALA A 486 67.14 -8.52 -7.82
CA ALA A 486 67.42 -9.87 -7.31
C ALA A 486 68.60 -10.09 -6.33
N ASP A 487 68.29 -10.74 -5.21
CA ASP A 487 68.98 -11.99 -4.87
C ASP A 487 68.08 -12.90 -4.01
N ASP A 488 68.13 -14.18 -4.36
CA ASP A 488 67.57 -15.34 -3.69
C ASP A 488 68.67 -15.98 -2.80
N GLN A 489 68.32 -17.03 -2.07
CA GLN A 489 69.14 -17.92 -1.22
C GLN A 489 69.05 -17.60 0.28
N THR A 490 68.42 -18.46 1.10
CA THR A 490 68.82 -19.79 1.63
C THR A 490 68.77 -19.61 3.17
N ASP A 491 68.57 -20.55 4.09
CA ASP A 491 68.61 -22.00 4.14
C ASP A 491 67.67 -22.44 5.30
N GLU A 492 67.20 -23.67 5.15
CA GLU A 492 66.75 -24.68 6.13
C GLU A 492 67.59 -24.79 7.45
N PRO A 493 67.41 -25.81 8.34
CA PRO A 493 66.21 -26.49 8.88
C PRO A 493 66.38 -26.82 10.40
N ASN A 494 65.38 -27.48 11.00
CA ASN A 494 65.49 -28.66 11.91
C ASN A 494 64.30 -28.68 12.90
N ALA A 495 63.44 -29.71 12.83
CA ALA A 495 63.53 -30.98 13.57
C ALA A 495 63.26 -30.79 15.08
N SER A 496 62.53 -31.61 15.81
CA SER A 496 61.80 -32.88 15.64
C SER A 496 61.31 -33.22 17.06
N ALA A 497 60.08 -33.73 17.26
CA ALA A 497 59.76 -34.72 18.33
C ALA A 497 58.25 -34.99 18.47
N LEU A 498 57.84 -36.13 17.91
CA LEU A 498 57.05 -37.22 18.50
C LEU A 498 56.22 -37.02 19.80
N LYS A 499 54.97 -37.48 19.69
CA LYS A 499 54.15 -38.35 20.58
C LYS A 499 52.97 -37.75 21.38
N GLU A 500 51.78 -38.13 20.89
CA GLU A 500 50.65 -38.76 21.59
C GLU A 500 50.24 -38.29 23.00
N LYS A 501 49.09 -37.60 23.12
CA LYS A 501 47.81 -38.17 23.61
C LYS A 501 46.75 -37.08 23.86
N LYS A 502 45.54 -37.39 23.39
CA LYS A 502 44.21 -36.95 23.83
C LYS A 502 44.12 -35.86 24.91
N THR A 503 43.64 -34.69 24.52
CA THR A 503 42.73 -33.83 25.31
C THR A 503 41.98 -32.88 24.37
N GLN A 504 40.74 -32.54 24.75
CA GLN A 504 39.85 -31.57 24.08
C GLN A 504 40.55 -30.23 23.77
N PRO A 505 40.13 -29.47 22.75
CA PRO A 505 40.47 -28.06 22.67
C PRO A 505 39.39 -27.18 23.31
N SER A 506 39.83 -26.36 24.26
CA SER A 506 39.37 -24.99 24.49
C SER A 506 39.68 -24.12 23.26
N GLY A 507 38.93 -23.03 23.09
CA GLY A 507 39.03 -22.15 21.93
C GLY A 507 40.27 -21.26 21.88
N ASP A 508 40.48 -20.61 20.74
CA ASP A 508 40.54 -19.16 20.65
C ASP A 508 40.39 -18.71 19.19
N LYS A 509 40.04 -17.43 19.09
CA LYS A 509 39.74 -16.58 17.95
C LYS A 509 40.68 -16.74 16.75
N GLU A 510 40.09 -16.78 15.55
CA GLU A 510 40.64 -16.11 14.37
C GLU A 510 39.58 -15.12 13.87
N GLU A 511 39.87 -13.83 14.09
CA GLU A 511 39.35 -12.73 13.30
C GLU A 511 39.83 -12.92 11.86
N LEU A 512 38.91 -13.00 10.89
CA LEU A 512 39.20 -12.61 9.52
C LEU A 512 37.97 -11.98 8.88
N GLY A 513 38.00 -10.65 8.79
CA GLY A 513 37.61 -9.90 7.60
C GLY A 513 36.12 -9.80 7.32
N ILE A 514 35.45 -8.90 8.04
CA ILE A 514 34.17 -8.31 7.62
C ILE A 514 34.43 -7.50 6.35
N ALA A 515 33.92 -7.97 5.21
CA ALA A 515 33.73 -7.14 4.03
C ALA A 515 32.27 -6.69 4.01
N LEU A 516 32.05 -5.47 4.50
CA LEU A 516 30.84 -4.69 4.34
C LEU A 516 30.52 -4.54 2.85
N VAL A 517 29.37 -5.06 2.44
CA VAL A 517 28.69 -4.62 1.22
C VAL A 517 27.34 -4.09 1.68
N SER A 518 27.24 -2.77 1.67
CA SER A 518 26.06 -1.95 1.90
C SER A 518 24.85 -2.49 1.13
N ALA A 519 23.81 -2.90 1.87
CA ALA A 519 22.52 -3.30 1.31
C ALA A 519 21.44 -2.39 1.90
N GLU A 520 20.97 -1.47 1.06
CA GLU A 520 19.67 -0.84 1.22
C GLU A 520 18.55 -1.91 1.15
N PHE A 521 17.33 -1.50 1.47
CA PHE A 521 16.04 -2.17 1.25
C PHE A 521 15.44 -2.90 2.44
N ALA A 522 14.57 -2.16 3.14
CA ALA A 522 13.63 -2.73 4.07
C ALA A 522 12.46 -1.83 4.48
N VAL A 523 11.68 -1.42 3.48
CA VAL A 523 10.21 -1.20 3.55
C VAL A 523 9.60 -1.27 2.15
N LYS A 524 10.41 -1.35 1.11
CA LYS A 524 9.95 -1.62 -0.25
C LYS A 524 9.55 -3.10 -0.40
N ALA A 525 8.31 -3.40 -0.03
CA ALA A 525 7.49 -4.35 -0.80
C ALA A 525 7.07 -3.75 -2.16
N HIS A 526 7.88 -2.83 -2.72
CA HIS A 526 7.84 -2.40 -4.11
C HIS A 526 8.77 -3.26 -4.96
N ILE A 527 8.24 -3.50 -6.13
CA ILE A 527 8.82 -4.13 -7.30
C ILE A 527 10.16 -3.46 -7.57
N ASN A 528 11.20 -4.27 -7.60
CA ASN A 528 12.50 -3.90 -8.12
C ASN A 528 13.02 -5.18 -8.74
N VAL A 529 12.77 -5.36 -10.03
CA VAL A 529 13.29 -6.48 -10.82
C VAL A 529 14.14 -5.86 -11.90
N SER A 530 15.43 -6.18 -11.88
CA SER A 530 16.33 -5.82 -12.95
C SER A 530 16.85 -7.08 -13.65
N ASP A 531 17.14 -6.89 -14.94
CA ASP A 531 17.92 -7.65 -15.91
C ASP A 531 17.61 -9.15 -16.13
N THR A 532 17.10 -9.43 -17.33
CA THR A 532 17.23 -10.74 -17.98
C THR A 532 17.71 -10.58 -19.41
N GLU A 533 18.96 -11.00 -19.67
CA GLU A 533 19.37 -11.47 -20.99
C GLU A 533 18.61 -12.77 -21.33
N ALA A 534 18.02 -12.81 -22.53
CA ALA A 534 17.39 -13.99 -23.09
C ALA A 534 18.27 -14.58 -24.19
N GLU A 535 18.86 -15.76 -23.95
CA GLU A 535 19.32 -16.64 -25.03
C GLU A 535 18.11 -17.40 -25.60
N VAL A 536 17.81 -17.12 -26.87
CA VAL A 536 16.86 -17.88 -27.68
C VAL A 536 17.62 -18.98 -28.42
N GLY A 537 17.37 -20.24 -28.05
CA GLY A 537 17.74 -21.41 -28.84
C GLY A 537 16.55 -21.91 -29.65
N VAL A 538 16.75 -21.99 -30.98
CA VAL A 538 15.85 -22.52 -32.01
C VAL A 538 15.48 -23.98 -31.78
#